data_AF-A0A932YZV7-F1
#
_entry.id   AF-A0A932YZV7-F1
#
_cell.length_a   1.000
_cell.length_b   1.000
_cell.length_c   1.000
_cell.angle_alpha   90.00
_cell.angle_beta   90.00
_cell.angle_gamma   90.00
#
_symmetry.space_group_name_H-M   'P 1'
#
loop_
_entity.id
_entity.type
_entity.pdbx_description
1 polymer ?
#
loop_
_entity_poly.entity_id
_entity_poly.type
_entity_poly.pdbx_seq_one_letter_code
_entity_poly.pdbx_strand_id
1 'polypeptide(L)'
;VDPALVAALRDHAPVALMVGFGHPDQEEWIVRSLDQFPSVRLAVGVGGAVDYVSGAVPLPPLVARRYGLEWAWRLTRQPWRLRRIIRAVIEFPLLAFLHPRRYARLH
;
A
#
# COMPACT_ATOMS: atom_id res chain seq x y z
N VAL A 1 4.16 13.55 10.53
CA VAL A 1 3.06 14.17 9.73
C VAL A 1 2.88 15.59 10.24
N ASP A 2 2.69 16.54 9.32
CA ASP A 2 2.55 17.97 9.65
C ASP A 2 1.39 18.19 10.65
N PRO A 3 1.63 18.84 11.81
CA PRO A 3 0.57 19.19 12.77
C PRO A 3 -0.58 19.96 12.15
N ALA A 4 -0.33 20.83 11.16
CA ALA A 4 -1.37 21.60 10.50
C ALA A 4 -2.33 20.70 9.71
N LEU A 5 -1.81 19.66 9.05
CA LEU A 5 -2.61 18.65 8.36
C LEU A 5 -3.49 17.87 9.34
N VAL A 6 -2.94 17.50 10.50
CA VAL A 6 -3.69 16.77 11.53
C VAL A 6 -4.83 17.61 12.08
N ALA A 7 -4.59 18.91 12.33
CA ALA A 7 -5.64 19.84 12.76
C ALA A 7 -6.74 19.95 11.70
N ALA A 8 -6.38 20.18 10.43
CA ALA A 8 -7.34 20.27 9.34
C ALA A 8 -8.19 18.99 9.19
N LEU A 9 -7.59 17.81 9.35
CA LEU A 9 -8.31 16.53 9.31
C LEU A 9 -9.29 16.39 10.48
N ARG A 10 -8.94 16.86 11.69
CA ARG A 10 -9.88 16.85 12.83
C ARG A 10 -11.06 17.78 12.57
N ASP A 11 -10.79 18.97 12.05
CA ASP A 11 -11.82 19.97 11.77
C ASP A 11 -12.81 19.50 10.69
N HIS A 12 -12.31 18.78 9.68
CA HIS A 12 -13.16 18.22 8.60
C HIS A 12 -13.94 16.98 9.02
N ALA A 13 -13.61 16.36 10.15
CA ALA A 13 -14.26 15.16 10.68
C ALA A 13 -14.59 14.09 9.61
N PRO A 14 -13.59 13.60 8.85
CA PRO A 14 -13.83 12.68 7.76
C PRO A 14 -14.36 11.34 8.25
N VAL A 15 -15.21 10.70 7.45
CA VAL A 15 -15.70 9.34 7.69
C VAL A 15 -14.74 8.29 7.12
N ALA A 16 -14.02 8.63 6.05
CA ALA A 16 -13.05 7.75 5.40
C ALA A 16 -11.70 8.46 5.23
N LEU A 17 -10.62 7.76 5.55
CA LEU A 17 -9.25 8.25 5.47
C LEU A 17 -8.44 7.38 4.49
N MET A 18 -8.01 7.98 3.39
CA MET A 18 -7.17 7.35 2.38
C MET A 18 -5.71 7.79 2.58
N VAL A 19 -4.84 6.85 2.94
CA VAL A 19 -3.46 7.15 3.33
C VAL A 19 -2.50 6.70 2.23
N GLY A 20 -1.86 7.66 1.58
CA GLY A 20 -0.93 7.43 0.46
C GLY A 20 0.54 7.34 0.85
N PHE A 21 0.86 7.03 2.11
CA PHE A 21 2.26 6.83 2.50
C PHE A 21 2.83 5.54 1.88
N GLY A 22 4.15 5.41 1.85
CA GLY A 22 4.79 4.16 1.49
C GLY A 22 4.47 3.05 2.49
N HIS A 23 4.53 1.80 2.05
CA HIS A 23 4.57 0.66 2.99
C HIS A 23 5.97 0.56 3.62
N PRO A 24 6.12 0.36 4.94
CA PRO A 24 5.08 0.08 5.95
C PRO A 24 4.49 1.31 6.67
N ASP A 25 5.02 2.50 6.39
CA ASP A 25 4.68 3.74 7.11
C ASP A 25 3.18 4.09 7.08
N GLN A 26 2.47 3.70 6.01
CA GLN A 26 1.02 3.92 5.91
C GLN A 26 0.26 3.13 6.97
N GLU A 27 0.57 1.85 7.16
CA GLU A 27 -0.13 1.00 8.11
C GLU A 27 0.19 1.44 9.55
N GLU A 28 1.47 1.71 9.82
CA GLU A 28 1.90 2.19 11.13
C GLU A 28 1.29 3.55 11.47
N TRP A 29 1.19 4.45 10.50
CA TRP A 29 0.55 5.75 10.74
C TRP A 29 -0.94 5.63 10.99
N ILE A 30 -1.65 4.78 10.24
CA ILE A 30 -3.07 4.52 10.49
C ILE A 30 -3.24 4.01 11.93
N VAL A 31 -2.51 2.96 12.30
CA VAL A 31 -2.65 2.33 13.64
C VAL A 31 -2.36 3.34 14.76
N ARG A 32 -1.30 4.14 14.66
CA ARG A 32 -0.91 5.08 15.73
C ARG A 32 -1.76 6.34 15.79
N SER A 33 -2.52 6.66 14.75
CA SER A 33 -3.22 7.94 14.63
C SER A 33 -4.74 7.82 14.60
N LEU A 34 -5.29 6.63 14.38
CA LEU A 34 -6.73 6.43 14.23
C LEU A 34 -7.54 6.91 15.45
N ASP A 35 -7.04 6.67 16.67
CA ASP A 35 -7.68 7.10 17.92
C ASP A 35 -7.86 8.63 18.02
N GLN A 36 -7.09 9.40 17.23
CA GLN A 36 -7.17 10.85 17.20
C GLN A 36 -8.30 11.37 16.29
N PHE A 37 -8.98 10.49 15.56
CA PHE A 37 -10.00 10.82 14.56
C PHE A 37 -11.27 9.99 14.78
N PRO A 38 -12.09 10.30 15.80
CA PRO A 38 -13.23 9.48 16.19
C PRO A 38 -14.36 9.40 15.15
N SER A 39 -14.39 10.32 14.18
CA SER A 39 -15.34 10.30 13.06
C SER A 39 -15.00 9.25 12.00
N VAL A 40 -13.74 8.81 11.94
CA VAL A 40 -13.25 7.90 10.90
C VAL A 40 -13.78 6.50 11.17
N ARG A 41 -14.51 5.97 10.19
CA ARG A 41 -15.03 4.59 10.20
C ARG A 41 -14.25 3.66 9.28
N LEU A 42 -13.48 4.23 8.35
CA LEU A 42 -12.64 3.49 7.41
C LEU A 42 -11.31 4.22 7.26
N ALA A 43 -10.21 3.53 7.54
CA ALA A 43 -8.87 3.99 7.19
C ALA A 43 -8.21 2.95 6.28
N VAL A 44 -7.71 3.38 5.13
CA VAL A 44 -7.12 2.47 4.13
C VAL A 44 -5.83 3.04 3.58
N GLY A 45 -4.78 2.22 3.62
CA GLY A 45 -3.56 2.50 2.87
C GLY A 45 -3.82 2.31 1.38
N VAL A 46 -3.82 3.39 0.61
CA VAL A 46 -4.04 3.35 -0.84
C VAL A 46 -2.75 3.04 -1.61
N GLY A 47 -1.60 3.20 -0.95
CA GLY A 47 -0.28 2.93 -1.47
C GLY A 47 -0.09 3.47 -2.88
N GLY A 48 0.56 2.67 -3.72
CA GLY A 48 0.87 3.06 -5.09
C GLY A 48 -0.31 3.11 -6.06
N ALA A 49 -1.56 2.92 -5.64
CA ALA A 49 -2.72 3.08 -6.52
C ALA A 49 -2.97 4.56 -6.85
N VAL A 50 -2.68 5.46 -5.90
CA VAL A 50 -2.82 6.90 -6.08
C VAL A 50 -1.97 7.42 -7.23
N ASP A 51 -0.74 6.90 -7.40
CA ASP A 51 0.15 7.29 -8.52
C ASP A 51 -0.51 7.12 -9.90
N TYR A 52 -1.38 6.10 -10.05
CA TYR A 52 -2.10 5.88 -11.30
C TYR A 52 -3.29 6.81 -11.45
N VAL A 53 -4.04 7.03 -10.35
CA VAL A 53 -5.21 7.92 -10.34
C VAL A 53 -4.81 9.38 -10.55
N SER A 54 -3.67 9.80 -9.99
CA SER A 54 -3.13 11.15 -10.15
C SER A 54 -2.44 11.38 -11.51
N GLY A 55 -2.23 10.32 -12.31
CA GLY A 55 -1.49 10.38 -13.56
C GLY A 55 0.03 10.53 -13.41
N ALA A 56 0.56 10.48 -12.18
CA ALA A 56 2.00 10.54 -11.92
C ALA A 56 2.75 9.34 -12.53
N VAL A 57 2.09 8.19 -12.60
CA VAL A 57 2.58 6.99 -13.28
C VAL A 57 1.55 6.60 -14.34
N PRO A 58 1.97 6.38 -15.60
CA PRO A 58 1.02 6.00 -16.64
C PRO A 58 0.36 4.66 -16.33
N LEU A 59 -0.78 4.38 -16.95
CA LEU A 59 -1.41 3.08 -16.77
C LEU A 59 -0.59 1.96 -17.45
N PRO A 60 -0.58 0.73 -16.89
CA PRO A 60 0.01 -0.42 -17.57
C PRO A 60 -0.75 -0.70 -18.89
N PRO A 61 -0.07 -1.18 -19.95
CA PRO A 61 -0.71 -1.54 -21.20
C PRO A 61 -1.74 -2.65 -20.96
N LEU A 62 -2.77 -2.71 -21.80
CA LEU A 62 -3.90 -3.64 -21.63
C LEU A 62 -3.45 -5.10 -21.51
N VAL A 63 -2.41 -5.48 -22.25
CA VAL A 63 -1.79 -6.82 -22.18
C VAL A 63 -1.27 -7.12 -20.77
N ALA A 64 -0.54 -6.18 -20.16
CA ALA A 64 -0.01 -6.36 -18.81
C ALA A 64 -1.14 -6.47 -17.78
N ARG A 65 -2.21 -5.66 -17.92
CA ARG A 65 -3.39 -5.72 -17.05
C ARG A 65 -4.12 -7.06 -17.19
N ARG A 66 -4.32 -7.53 -18.42
CA ARG A 66 -5.02 -8.80 -18.73
C ARG A 66 -4.31 -10.02 -18.17
N TYR A 67 -2.98 -10.01 -18.17
CA TYR A 67 -2.17 -11.12 -17.64
C TYR A 67 -1.73 -10.94 -16.19
N GLY A 68 -2.20 -9.90 -15.48
CA GLY A 68 -1.78 -9.62 -14.11
C GLY A 68 -0.30 -9.23 -13.95
N LEU A 69 0.34 -8.77 -15.03
CA LEU A 69 1.75 -8.34 -15.10
C LEU A 69 1.94 -6.85 -14.80
N GLU A 70 0.96 -6.21 -14.15
CA GLU A 70 1.04 -4.79 -13.77
C GLU A 70 2.24 -4.51 -12.86
N TRP A 71 2.57 -5.45 -11.96
CA TRP A 71 3.75 -5.36 -11.11
C TRP A 71 5.06 -5.37 -11.90
N ALA A 72 5.15 -6.19 -12.96
CA ALA A 72 6.34 -6.30 -13.80
C ALA A 72 6.51 -5.04 -14.64
N TRP A 73 5.42 -4.56 -15.22
CA TRP A 73 5.39 -3.26 -15.90
C TRP A 73 5.81 -2.12 -14.97
N ARG A 74 5.39 -2.15 -13.69
CA ARG A 74 5.76 -1.11 -12.73
C ARG A 74 7.23 -1.20 -12.32
N LEU A 75 7.78 -2.42 -12.25
CA LEU A 75 9.19 -2.65 -11.94
C LEU A 75 10.12 -2.02 -12.98
N THR A 76 9.76 -2.04 -14.27
CA THR A 76 10.58 -1.40 -15.32
C THR A 76 10.67 0.11 -15.16
N ARG A 77 9.64 0.75 -14.57
CA ARG A 77 9.61 2.20 -14.30
C ARG A 77 10.12 2.58 -12.91
N GLN A 78 10.05 1.66 -11.96
CA GLN A 78 10.42 1.87 -10.56
C GLN A 78 11.39 0.78 -10.11
N PRO A 79 12.64 0.76 -10.63
CA PRO A 79 13.58 -0.34 -10.44
C PRO A 79 13.96 -0.57 -8.97
N TRP A 80 13.88 0.47 -8.12
CA TRP A 80 14.11 0.36 -6.67
C TRP A 80 13.12 -0.59 -5.97
N ARG A 81 12.00 -0.96 -6.61
CA ARG A 81 11.04 -1.95 -6.09
C ARG A 81 11.52 -3.39 -6.20
N LEU A 82 12.65 -3.67 -6.85
CA LEU A 82 13.13 -5.03 -7.12
C LEU A 82 13.17 -5.91 -5.87
N ARG A 83 13.70 -5.39 -4.75
CA ARG A 83 13.76 -6.14 -3.47
C ARG A 83 12.39 -6.58 -2.99
N ARG A 84 11.39 -5.68 -3.09
CA ARG A 84 10.00 -5.99 -2.70
C ARG A 84 9.38 -7.04 -3.62
N ILE A 85 9.68 -6.99 -4.92
CA ILE A 85 9.17 -7.96 -5.89
C ILE A 85 9.80 -9.34 -5.66
N ILE A 86 11.11 -9.43 -5.41
CA ILE A 86 11.78 -10.70 -5.08
C ILE A 86 11.14 -11.32 -3.84
N ARG A 87 10.91 -10.52 -2.79
CA ARG A 87 10.22 -11.01 -1.59
C ARG A 87 8.82 -11.55 -1.89
N ALA A 88 8.04 -10.83 -2.71
CA ALA A 88 6.66 -11.21 -3.01
C ALA A 88 6.53 -12.40 -3.97
N VAL A 89 7.43 -12.52 -4.95
CA VAL A 89 7.31 -13.50 -6.05
C VAL A 89 8.16 -14.75 -5.82
N ILE A 90 9.26 -14.63 -5.06
CA ILE A 90 10.20 -15.74 -4.83
C ILE A 90 10.16 -16.17 -3.36
N GLU A 91 10.47 -15.27 -2.43
CA GLU A 91 10.59 -15.63 -1.01
C GLU A 91 9.24 -16.10 -0.45
N PHE A 92 8.16 -15.35 -0.70
CA PHE A 92 6.84 -15.67 -0.17
C PHE A 92 6.32 -17.04 -0.64
N PRO A 93 6.28 -17.37 -1.94
CA PRO A 93 5.82 -18.69 -2.36
C PRO A 93 6.70 -19.81 -1.82
N LEU A 94 8.03 -19.63 -1.85
CA LEU A 94 8.98 -20.64 -1.35
C LEU A 94 8.75 -20.92 0.14
N LEU A 95 8.60 -19.88 0.97
CA LEU A 95 8.29 -20.02 2.38
C LEU A 95 6.91 -20.64 2.63
N ALA A 96 5.90 -20.25 1.85
CA ALA A 96 4.56 -20.80 1.95
C ALA A 96 4.52 -22.30 1.61
N PHE A 97 5.26 -22.74 0.59
CA PHE A 97 5.35 -24.15 0.19
C PHE A 97 6.18 -24.99 1.15
N LEU A 98 7.31 -24.48 1.64
CA LEU A 98 8.21 -25.22 2.54
C LEU A 98 7.70 -25.28 3.99
N HIS A 99 6.98 -24.25 4.46
CA HIS A 99 6.56 -24.12 5.85
C HIS A 99 5.10 -23.67 6.02
N PRO A 100 4.12 -24.43 5.51
CA PRO A 100 2.71 -24.04 5.54
C PRO A 100 2.17 -23.79 6.97
N ARG A 101 2.66 -24.54 7.98
CA ARG A 101 2.20 -24.44 9.39
C ARG A 101 2.85 -23.32 10.21
N ARG A 102 3.97 -22.74 9.75
CA ARG A 102 4.62 -21.58 10.39
C ARG A 102 4.18 -20.27 9.75
N TYR A 103 3.95 -20.29 8.44
CA TYR A 103 3.54 -19.10 7.69
C TYR A 103 2.10 -18.67 8.03
N ALA A 104 1.18 -19.61 8.26
CA ALA A 104 -0.20 -19.33 8.69
C ALA A 104 -0.34 -18.71 10.10
N ARG A 105 0.76 -18.55 10.85
CA ARG A 105 0.77 -17.95 12.20
C ARG A 105 1.43 -16.58 12.27
N LEU A 106 2.07 -16.13 11.18
CA LEU A 106 2.81 -14.86 11.11
C LEU A 106 2.02 -13.74 10.40
N HIS A 107 0.86 -14.07 9.85
CA HIS A 107 -0.10 -13.17 9.21
C HIS A 107 -1.50 -13.49 9.75
#